data_AF-A0A960ZBX2-F1
#
_entry.id   AF-A0A960ZBX2-F1
#
_cell.length_a   1.000
_cell.length_b   1.000
_cell.length_c   1.000
_cell.angle_alpha   90.00
_cell.angle_beta   90.00
_cell.angle_gamma   90.00
#
_symmetry.space_group_name_H-M   'P 1'
#
loop_
_entity.id
_entity.type
_entity.pdbx_description
1 polymer ?
#
loop_
_entity_poly.entity_id
_entity_poly.type
_entity_poly.pdbx_seq_one_letter_code
_entity_poly.pdbx_strand_id
1 'polypeptide(L)'
;MELKAFKINNKQDVKKFLHYLKNDAKLDYNPGDDFRNYFQIIKKSPKFTKVEAKVLNRISKKCYQTCHKKKIDIDSFSLKISLKELASQLEKGLKEESLKEKFGSNRTS
;
A
#
# COMPACT_ATOMS: atom_id res chain seq x y z
N MET A 1 -7.47 14.35 2.23
CA MET A 1 -7.39 12.89 2.45
C MET A 1 -7.62 12.70 3.92
N GLU A 2 -8.54 11.84 4.33
CA GLU A 2 -8.72 11.58 5.76
C GLU A 2 -7.72 10.51 6.19
N LEU A 3 -6.86 10.84 7.16
CA LEU A 3 -5.92 9.86 7.72
C LEU A 3 -6.70 8.85 8.57
N LYS A 4 -6.67 7.58 8.18
CA LYS A 4 -7.15 6.50 9.04
C LYS A 4 -6.24 6.40 10.27
N ALA A 5 -6.83 6.33 11.45
CA ALA A 5 -6.08 6.10 12.68
C ALA A 5 -5.61 4.63 12.74
N PHE A 6 -4.29 4.41 12.79
CA PHE A 6 -3.71 3.07 12.96
C PHE A 6 -3.11 2.89 14.35
N LYS A 7 -3.51 1.81 15.01
CA LYS A 7 -2.86 1.31 16.23
C LYS A 7 -2.10 0.04 15.87
N ILE A 8 -0.78 0.06 16.08
CA ILE A 8 0.10 -1.06 15.74
C ILE A 8 0.47 -1.83 17.00
N ASN A 9 -0.07 -3.05 17.16
CA ASN A 9 0.25 -3.94 18.28
C ASN A 9 0.79 -5.30 17.80
N ASN A 10 0.47 -5.70 16.56
CA ASN A 10 0.85 -6.99 16.00
C ASN A 10 1.13 -6.92 14.49
N LYS A 11 1.57 -8.04 13.92
CA LYS A 11 1.86 -8.21 12.49
C LYS A 11 0.67 -7.89 11.58
N GLN A 12 -0.56 -8.20 12.00
CA GLN A 12 -1.74 -7.95 11.20
C GLN A 12 -2.05 -6.45 11.11
N ASP A 13 -1.81 -5.69 12.18
CA ASP A 13 -1.92 -4.23 12.16
C ASP A 13 -0.90 -3.61 11.20
N VAL A 14 0.34 -4.13 11.21
CA VAL A 14 1.38 -3.73 10.25
C VAL A 14 0.91 -4.00 8.82
N LYS A 15 0.36 -5.19 8.54
CA LYS A 15 -0.18 -5.54 7.22
C LYS A 15 -1.29 -4.57 6.79
N LYS A 16 -2.23 -4.25 7.67
CA LYS A 16 -3.32 -3.30 7.39
C LYS A 16 -2.79 -1.91 7.05
N PHE A 17 -1.80 -1.42 7.78
CA PHE A 17 -1.17 -0.13 7.51
C PHE A 17 -0.45 -0.11 6.15
N LEU A 18 0.37 -1.13 5.85
CA LEU A 18 1.06 -1.24 4.56
C LEU A 18 0.07 -1.31 3.38
N HIS A 19 -1.03 -2.05 3.55
CA HIS A 19 -2.09 -2.13 2.54
C HIS A 19 -2.79 -0.77 2.34
N TYR A 20 -3.05 -0.02 3.41
CA TYR A 20 -3.56 1.36 3.31
C TYR A 20 -2.61 2.27 2.52
N LEU A 21 -1.31 2.25 2.82
CA LEU A 21 -0.34 3.09 2.10
C LEU A 21 -0.35 2.81 0.60
N LYS A 22 -0.37 1.53 0.22
CA LYS A 22 -0.35 1.12 -1.18
C LYS A 22 -1.66 1.37 -1.90
N ASN A 23 -2.78 0.95 -1.32
CA ASN A 23 -4.06 0.87 -2.04
C ASN A 23 -4.95 2.09 -1.83
N ASP A 24 -4.97 2.67 -0.63
CA ASP A 24 -5.79 3.84 -0.33
C ASP A 24 -4.99 5.13 -0.60
N ALA A 25 -3.78 5.24 -0.06
CA ALA A 25 -2.94 6.44 -0.22
C ALA A 25 -2.20 6.50 -1.57
N LYS A 26 -2.17 5.39 -2.31
CA LYS A 26 -1.47 5.23 -3.60
C LYS A 26 -0.01 5.66 -3.52
N LEU A 27 0.70 5.13 -2.51
CA LEU A 27 2.12 5.35 -2.31
C LEU A 27 2.93 4.13 -2.71
N ASP A 28 4.01 4.39 -3.42
CA ASP A 28 5.12 3.45 -3.49
C ASP A 28 5.97 3.62 -2.24
N TYR A 29 5.52 2.97 -1.16
CA TYR A 29 6.11 3.13 0.16
C TYR A 29 7.31 2.21 0.35
N ASN A 30 8.47 2.78 0.63
CA ASN A 30 9.62 2.06 1.12
C ASN A 30 9.75 2.19 2.64
N PRO A 31 9.94 1.08 3.38
CA PRO A 31 10.24 1.19 4.80
C PRO A 31 11.52 2.01 5.01
N GLY A 32 11.39 3.10 5.78
CA GLY A 32 12.50 4.00 6.11
C GLY A 32 12.32 5.38 5.51
N ASP A 33 11.43 5.53 4.54
CA ASP A 33 11.10 6.81 3.96
C ASP A 33 10.47 7.76 4.99
N ASP A 34 10.79 9.04 4.84
CA ASP A 34 10.09 10.11 5.53
C ASP A 34 8.87 10.56 4.72
N PHE A 35 7.68 10.48 5.33
CA PHE A 35 6.45 10.91 4.67
C PHE A 35 6.44 12.39 4.25
N ARG A 36 7.32 13.22 4.80
CA ARG A 36 7.50 14.63 4.39
C ARG A 36 8.10 14.77 2.99
N ASN A 37 8.80 13.75 2.51
CA ASN A 37 9.50 13.78 1.22
C ASN A 37 8.60 13.33 0.06
N TYR A 38 7.42 12.80 0.34
CA TYR A 38 6.48 12.41 -0.71
C TYR A 38 5.87 13.64 -1.36
N PHE A 39 6.06 13.75 -2.67
CA PHE A 39 5.64 14.91 -3.46
C PHE A 39 4.67 14.49 -4.56
N GLN A 40 3.60 15.28 -4.74
CA GLN A 40 2.64 15.08 -5.83
C GLN A 40 3.05 15.93 -7.02
N ILE A 41 3.57 15.29 -8.07
CA ILE A 41 4.07 15.97 -9.27
C ILE A 41 2.98 16.86 -9.90
N ILE A 42 1.76 16.33 -10.08
CA ILE A 42 0.65 17.04 -10.73
C ILE A 42 0.26 18.32 -9.96
N LYS A 43 0.16 18.22 -8.63
CA LYS A 43 -0.24 19.35 -7.77
C LYS A 43 0.93 20.27 -7.39
N LYS A 44 2.15 19.89 -7.76
CA LYS A 44 3.39 20.56 -7.36
C LYS A 44 3.44 20.87 -5.86
N SER A 45 2.97 19.94 -5.03
CA SER A 45 2.87 20.12 -3.59
C SER A 45 3.29 18.85 -2.85
N PRO A 46 3.66 18.94 -1.56
CA PRO A 46 3.76 17.77 -0.71
C PRO A 46 2.49 16.91 -0.78
N LYS A 47 2.67 15.59 -0.69
CA LYS A 47 1.57 14.62 -0.63
C LYS A 47 0.78 14.76 0.66
N PHE A 48 1.50 15.02 1.74
CA PHE A 48 0.99 15.13 3.09
C PHE A 48 1.34 16.48 3.69
N THR A 49 0.44 17.01 4.51
CA THR A 49 0.74 18.12 5.41
C THR A 49 1.80 17.69 6.44
N LYS A 50 2.46 18.66 7.08
CA LYS A 50 3.45 18.39 8.15
C LYS A 50 2.86 17.54 9.29
N VAL A 51 1.59 17.78 9.63
CA VAL A 51 0.89 17.03 10.69
C VAL A 51 0.63 15.60 10.27
N GLU A 52 0.11 15.40 9.05
CA GLU A 52 -0.16 14.06 8.52
C GLU A 52 1.12 13.23 8.40
N ALA A 53 2.19 13.81 7.85
CA ALA A 53 3.48 13.14 7.73
C ALA A 53 4.05 12.75 9.09
N LYS A 54 3.92 13.61 10.12
CA LYS A 54 4.35 13.28 11.49
C LYS A 54 3.59 12.08 12.07
N VAL A 55 2.28 11.99 11.81
CA VAL A 55 1.45 10.85 12.26
C VAL A 55 1.88 9.57 11.54
N LEU A 56 2.03 9.62 10.21
CA LEU A 56 2.46 8.46 9.41
C LEU A 56 3.87 7.98 9.79
N ASN A 57 4.83 8.90 9.97
CA ASN A 57 6.18 8.59 10.46
C ASN A 57 6.13 7.89 11.83
N ARG A 58 5.27 8.35 12.75
CA ARG A 58 5.09 7.71 14.07
C ARG A 58 4.51 6.31 13.95
N ILE A 59 3.53 6.09 13.06
CA ILE A 59 2.93 4.77 12.83
C ILE A 59 3.97 3.83 12.20
N SER A 60 4.70 4.29 11.18
CA SER A 60 5.77 3.53 10.55
C SER A 60 6.85 3.11 11.57
N LYS A 61 7.29 4.02 12.44
CA LYS A 61 8.21 3.69 13.54
C LYS A 61 7.65 2.59 14.47
N LYS A 62 6.35 2.59 14.76
CA LYS A 62 5.72 1.51 15.54
C LYS A 62 5.67 0.19 14.76
N CYS A 63 5.49 0.22 13.44
CA CYS A 63 5.61 -0.97 12.59
C CYS A 63 7.01 -1.58 12.71
N TYR A 64 8.05 -0.76 12.57
CA TYR A 64 9.43 -1.18 12.76
C TYR A 64 9.67 -1.81 14.12
N GLN A 65 9.28 -1.14 15.20
CA GLN A 65 9.44 -1.66 16.56
C GLN A 65 8.71 -2.99 16.76
N THR A 66 7.50 -3.12 16.22
CA THR A 66 6.69 -4.34 16.35
C THR A 66 7.29 -5.50 15.56
N CYS A 67 7.74 -5.24 14.33
CA CYS A 67 8.42 -6.24 13.51
C CYS A 67 9.75 -6.67 14.13
N HIS A 68 10.57 -5.73 14.60
CA HIS A 68 11.84 -6.00 15.26
C HIS A 68 11.67 -6.91 16.48
N LYS A 69 10.73 -6.58 17.39
CA LYS A 69 10.43 -7.41 18.57
C LYS A 69 10.03 -8.85 18.22
N LYS A 70 9.43 -9.06 17.04
CA LYS A 70 8.98 -10.37 16.55
C LYS A 70 9.96 -11.04 15.60
N LYS A 71 11.18 -10.49 15.43
CA LYS A 71 12.19 -10.95 14.46
C LYS A 71 11.64 -11.05 13.03
N ILE A 72 10.76 -10.11 12.67
CA ILE A 72 10.22 -9.97 11.32
C ILE A 72 11.03 -8.91 10.61
N ASP A 73 11.65 -9.28 9.48
CA ASP A 73 12.21 -8.32 8.54
C ASP A 73 11.05 -7.58 7.83
N ILE A 74 10.94 -6.27 8.06
CA ILE A 74 9.85 -5.45 7.54
C ILE A 74 9.96 -5.22 6.03
N ASP A 75 11.17 -5.22 5.47
CA ASP A 75 11.40 -4.99 4.05
C ASP A 75 10.92 -6.22 3.26
N SER A 76 11.41 -7.40 3.65
CA SER A 76 10.89 -8.67 3.10
C SER A 76 9.39 -8.83 3.33
N PHE A 77 8.87 -8.41 4.49
CA PHE A 77 7.43 -8.51 4.78
C PHE A 77 6.60 -7.59 3.88
N SER A 78 7.02 -6.34 3.69
CA SER A 78 6.38 -5.36 2.81
C SER A 78 6.41 -5.84 1.36
N LEU A 79 7.57 -6.31 0.88
CA LEU A 79 7.72 -6.86 -0.47
C LEU A 79 6.80 -8.06 -0.70
N LYS A 80 6.73 -9.01 0.25
CA LYS A 80 5.82 -10.17 0.16
C LYS A 80 4.36 -9.77 0.07
N ILE A 81 3.94 -8.73 0.79
CA ILE A 81 2.57 -8.20 0.68
C ILE A 81 2.36 -7.61 -0.71
N SER A 82 3.31 -6.79 -1.19
CA SER A 82 3.25 -6.18 -2.51
C SER A 82 3.16 -7.18 -3.65
N LEU A 83 3.95 -8.26 -3.61
CA LEU A 83 3.93 -9.32 -4.61
C LEU A 83 2.63 -10.12 -4.61
N LYS A 84 2.08 -10.43 -3.43
CA LYS A 84 0.78 -11.11 -3.31
C LYS A 84 -0.36 -10.29 -3.90
N GLU A 85 -0.34 -8.97 -3.65
CA GLU A 85 -1.35 -8.06 -4.21
C GLU A 85 -1.24 -8.01 -5.74
N LEU A 86 -0.02 -7.92 -6.28
CA LEU A 86 0.23 -7.91 -7.73
C LEU A 86 -0.25 -9.22 -8.38
N ALA A 87 0.08 -10.37 -7.79
CA ALA A 87 -0.39 -11.67 -8.29
C ALA A 87 -1.93 -11.73 -8.34
N SER A 88 -2.62 -11.26 -7.31
CA SER A 88 -4.08 -11.22 -7.30
C SER A 88 -4.68 -10.31 -8.38
N GLN A 89 -4.00 -9.20 -8.70
CA GLN A 89 -4.43 -8.31 -9.78
C GLN A 89 -4.24 -8.96 -11.16
N LEU A 90 -3.12 -9.65 -11.38
CA LEU A 90 -2.86 -10.37 -12.62
C LEU A 90 -3.89 -11.48 -12.86
N GLU A 91 -4.21 -12.28 -11.82
CA GLU A 91 -5.24 -13.33 -11.92
C GLU A 91 -6.63 -12.76 -12.27
N LYS A 92 -6.99 -11.58 -11.75
CA LYS A 92 -8.25 -10.92 -12.08
C LYS A 92 -8.26 -10.43 -13.53
N GLY A 93 -7.16 -9.80 -13.97
CA GLY A 93 -7.01 -9.34 -15.35
C GLY A 93 -7.16 -10.48 -16.36
N LEU A 94 -6.49 -11.62 -16.10
CA LEU A 94 -6.60 -12.82 -16.94
C LEU A 94 -8.03 -13.36 -17.02
N LYS A 95 -8.78 -13.35 -15.91
CA LYS A 95 -10.19 -13.76 -15.90
C LYS A 95 -11.06 -12.80 -16.70
N GLU A 96 -10.85 -11.50 -16.57
CA GLU A 96 -11.59 -10.48 -17.33
C GLU A 96 -11.32 -10.59 -18.84
N GLU A 97 -10.08 -10.85 -19.23
CA GLU A 97 -9.69 -11.04 -20.63
C GLU A 97 -10.32 -12.32 -21.21
N SER A 98 -10.24 -13.44 -20.50
CA SER A 98 -10.89 -14.69 -20.92
C SER A 98 -12.42 -14.55 -21.04
N LEU A 99 -13.06 -13.76 -20.18
CA LEU A 99 -14.49 -13.45 -20.30
C LEU A 99 -14.79 -12.58 -21.52
N LYS A 100 -13.94 -11.59 -21.84
CA LYS A 100 -14.09 -10.76 -23.04
C LYS A 100 -13.92 -11.58 -24.32
N GLU A 101 -13.00 -12.54 -24.36
CA GLU A 101 -12.86 -13.44 -25.50
C GLU A 101 -14.10 -14.35 -25.68
N LYS A 102 -14.63 -14.88 -24.57
CA LYS A 102 -15.81 -15.77 -24.61
C LYS A 102 -17.12 -15.05 -24.95
N PHE A 103 -17.28 -13.79 -24.55
CA PHE A 103 -18.57 -13.08 -24.64
C PHE A 103 -18.52 -11.79 -25.48
N GLY A 104 -17.34 -11.35 -25.92
CA GLY A 104 -17.14 -10.15 -26.75
C GLY A 104 -17.43 -10.34 -28.24
N SER A 105 -17.66 -11.58 -28.70
CA SER A 105 -17.92 -11.87 -30.13
C SER A 105 -19.37 -11.60 -30.59
N ASN A 106 -20.26 -11.10 -29.72
CA ASN A 106 -21.69 -10.91 -30.04
C ASN A 106 -22.11 -9.43 -30.22
N ARG A 107 -21.25 -8.57 -30.77
CA ARG A 107 -21.65 -7.23 -31.25
C ARG A 107 -21.02 -6.88 -32.58
N THR A 108 -21.46 -7.57 -33.62
CA THR A 108 -21.48 -7.04 -34.98
C THR A 108 -22.81 -7.45 -35.62
N SER A 109 -23.77 -6.54 -35.60
CA SER A 109 -24.92 -6.48 -36.51
C SER A 109 -25.30 -5.02 -36.66
#